data_AF-A0A544Z4V0-F1
#
_entry.id   AF-A0A544Z4V0-F1
#
_cell.length_a   1.000
_cell.length_b   1.000
_cell.length_c   1.000
_cell.angle_alpha   90.00
_cell.angle_beta   90.00
_cell.angle_gamma   90.00
#
_symmetry.space_group_name_H-M   'P 1'
#
loop_
_entity.id
_entity.type
_entity.pdbx_description
1 polymer ?
#
loop_
_entity_poly.entity_id
_entity_poly.type
_entity_poly.pdbx_seq_one_letter_code
_entity_poly.pdbx_strand_id
1 'polypeptide(L)'
;MSGFSFDLVERVPERRRERKDIFLHLVGTAGPYGEVSLKITNDREATLVGDGLPYAEISNLFGASGYVAVDEHTQVTVGGVAARLFRNRRALRMEDRGISIVLGDRHYTYLFGPTGHEELRDSERGPVVRKGDTPAGVEMTMVVLPDADATDLALALIMQGADRVVLTIGGAIVSGVMSFLNSSKGKW
;
A
#
# COMPACT_ATOMS: atom_id res chain seq x y z
N MET A 1 8.70 0.51 -21.46
CA MET A 1 9.88 -0.32 -21.10
C MET A 1 9.49 -1.78 -21.25
N SER A 2 10.41 -2.74 -21.29
CA SER A 2 10.00 -4.15 -21.07
C SER A 2 9.62 -4.30 -19.60
N GLY A 3 8.51 -4.97 -19.30
CA GLY A 3 8.15 -5.30 -17.93
C GLY A 3 9.24 -6.13 -17.25
N PHE A 4 9.31 -6.08 -15.93
CA PHE A 4 10.30 -6.80 -15.13
C PHE A 4 9.72 -7.21 -13.78
N SER A 5 10.38 -8.14 -13.10
CA SER A 5 10.06 -8.52 -11.73
C SER A 5 11.26 -8.35 -10.83
N PHE A 6 11.01 -8.11 -9.55
CA PHE A 6 12.04 -8.05 -8.53
C PHE A 6 11.52 -8.47 -7.17
N ASP A 7 12.44 -8.90 -6.34
CA ASP A 7 12.17 -9.40 -5.00
C ASP A 7 12.52 -8.36 -3.95
N LEU A 8 11.68 -8.31 -2.93
CA LEU A 8 11.89 -7.58 -1.70
C LEU A 8 12.11 -8.58 -0.58
N VAL A 9 13.23 -8.41 0.12
CA VAL A 9 13.61 -9.21 1.28
C VAL A 9 13.54 -8.37 2.54
N GLU A 10 13.16 -9.00 3.65
CA GLU A 10 13.22 -8.35 4.94
C GLU A 10 14.68 -8.09 5.34
N ARG A 11 14.98 -6.84 5.68
CA ARG A 11 16.25 -6.42 6.26
C ARG A 11 16.07 -6.18 7.74
N VAL A 12 16.64 -7.05 8.56
CA VAL A 12 16.66 -6.86 10.01
C VAL A 12 17.68 -5.76 10.37
N PRO A 13 17.29 -4.68 11.05
CA PRO A 13 18.22 -3.63 11.47
C PRO A 13 19.34 -4.19 12.35
N GLU A 14 20.57 -3.69 12.23
CA GLU A 14 21.70 -4.18 13.03
C GLU A 14 21.59 -3.71 14.50
N ARG A 15 21.10 -2.49 14.70
CA ARG A 15 21.02 -1.87 16.02
C ARG A 15 19.71 -2.25 16.71
N ARG A 16 19.83 -2.74 17.95
CA ARG A 16 18.68 -3.13 18.79
C ARG A 16 17.68 -1.98 19.03
N ARG A 17 18.13 -0.72 19.05
CA ARG A 17 17.24 0.44 19.20
C ARG A 17 16.35 0.60 17.97
N GLU A 18 16.94 0.59 16.77
CA GLU A 18 16.19 0.69 15.51
C GLU A 18 15.19 -0.46 15.31
N ARG A 19 15.53 -1.68 15.78
CA ARG A 19 14.60 -2.82 15.77
C ARG A 19 13.32 -2.59 16.59
N LYS A 20 13.32 -1.69 17.57
CA LYS A 20 12.12 -1.41 18.37
C LYS A 20 11.17 -0.46 17.67
N ASP A 21 11.69 0.35 16.75
CA ASP A 21 10.94 1.43 16.10
C ASP A 21 10.50 1.03 14.69
N ILE A 22 11.15 0.00 14.12
CA ILE A 22 10.85 -0.54 12.80
C ILE A 22 9.92 -1.75 12.96
N PHE A 23 8.76 -1.66 12.30
CA PHE A 23 7.83 -2.77 12.18
C PHE A 23 8.30 -3.75 11.09
N LEU A 24 8.63 -3.22 9.91
CA LEU A 24 9.10 -3.99 8.77
C LEU A 24 10.03 -3.12 7.92
N HIS A 25 11.12 -3.70 7.42
CA HIS A 25 12.02 -3.02 6.47
C HIS A 25 12.28 -3.97 5.31
N LEU A 26 11.81 -3.60 4.12
CA LEU A 26 12.00 -4.35 2.89
C LEU A 26 13.01 -3.64 2.00
N VAL A 27 13.91 -4.41 1.42
CA VAL A 27 14.91 -3.93 0.45
C VAL A 27 14.96 -4.82 -0.77
N GLY A 28 15.28 -4.25 -1.92
CA GLY A 28 15.44 -4.99 -3.17
C GLY A 28 15.98 -4.11 -4.29
N THR A 29 16.15 -4.69 -5.48
CA THR A 29 16.63 -3.97 -6.67
C THR A 29 15.52 -3.91 -7.72
N ALA A 30 14.93 -2.74 -7.90
CA ALA A 30 13.81 -2.50 -8.80
C ALA A 30 14.25 -2.29 -10.26
N GLY A 31 14.94 -3.29 -10.82
CA GLY A 31 15.42 -3.27 -12.20
C GLY A 31 16.18 -1.98 -12.55
N PRO A 32 15.73 -1.19 -13.54
CA PRO A 32 16.40 0.04 -13.96
C PRO A 32 16.35 1.17 -12.93
N TYR A 33 15.51 1.07 -11.90
CA TYR A 33 15.35 2.09 -10.86
C TYR A 33 16.32 1.92 -9.67
N GLY A 34 17.16 0.89 -9.70
CA GLY A 34 18.20 0.67 -8.70
C GLY A 34 17.68 0.09 -7.39
N GLU A 35 18.43 0.32 -6.31
CA GLU A 35 18.05 -0.15 -4.97
C GLU A 35 16.85 0.62 -4.43
N VAL A 36 15.93 -0.10 -3.80
CA VAL A 36 14.74 0.44 -3.16
C VAL A 36 14.64 -0.06 -1.73
N SER A 37 14.11 0.79 -0.86
CA SER A 37 13.93 0.54 0.56
C SER A 37 12.55 1.03 1.00
N LEU A 38 11.67 0.10 1.32
CA LEU A 38 10.38 0.37 1.97
C LEU A 38 10.52 0.11 3.47
N LYS A 39 10.29 1.13 4.28
CA LYS A 39 10.39 1.04 5.73
C LYS A 39 9.05 1.40 6.35
N ILE A 40 8.52 0.52 7.20
CA ILE A 40 7.32 0.73 7.99
C ILE A 40 7.75 0.87 9.44
N THR A 41 7.37 1.96 10.08
CA THR A 41 7.66 2.24 11.49
C THR A 41 6.48 1.86 12.38
N ASN A 42 6.74 1.67 13.67
CA ASN A 42 5.68 1.48 14.65
C ASN A 42 4.85 2.77 14.88
N ASP A 43 5.34 3.90 14.38
CA ASP A 43 4.72 5.24 14.50
C ASP A 43 3.70 5.53 13.39
N ARG A 44 3.16 4.48 12.75
CA ARG A 44 2.06 4.56 11.77
C ARG A 44 2.46 5.28 10.48
N GLU A 45 3.72 5.13 10.11
CA GLU A 45 4.30 5.73 8.93
C GLU A 45 5.02 4.64 8.13
N ALA A 46 4.90 4.70 6.81
CA ALA A 46 5.80 4.01 5.93
C ALA A 46 6.43 5.00 4.95
N THR A 47 7.69 4.76 4.62
CA THR A 47 8.49 5.57 3.70
C THR A 47 9.13 4.69 2.66
N LEU A 48 9.14 5.14 1.42
CA LEU A 48 9.83 4.54 0.30
C LEU A 48 10.93 5.48 -0.19
N VAL A 49 12.15 4.94 -0.25
CA VAL A 49 13.31 5.59 -0.83
C VAL A 49 13.91 4.66 -1.88
N GLY A 50 14.33 5.21 -3.01
CA GLY A 50 15.10 4.49 -4.01
C GLY A 50 15.75 5.46 -5.00
N ASP A 51 16.90 5.10 -5.54
CA ASP A 51 17.72 6.03 -6.34
C ASP A 51 17.01 6.51 -7.60
N GLY A 52 16.25 5.63 -8.26
CA GLY A 52 15.49 5.91 -9.46
C GLY A 52 14.00 6.12 -9.24
N LEU A 53 13.52 6.16 -7.98
CA LEU A 53 12.11 6.31 -7.66
C LEU A 53 11.83 7.65 -6.98
N PRO A 54 10.69 8.29 -7.24
CA PRO A 54 10.26 9.43 -6.44
C PRO A 54 10.07 8.98 -4.99
N TYR A 55 10.49 9.83 -4.05
CA TYR A 55 10.20 9.62 -2.64
C TYR A 55 8.70 9.45 -2.43
N ALA A 56 8.30 8.47 -1.62
CA ALA A 56 6.91 8.30 -1.24
C ALA A 56 6.76 8.02 0.25
N GLU A 57 5.65 8.47 0.81
CA GLU A 57 5.30 8.27 2.21
C GLU A 57 3.80 7.97 2.34
N ILE A 58 3.46 7.18 3.35
CA ILE A 58 2.09 7.00 3.80
C ILE A 58 2.07 7.09 5.32
N SER A 59 1.15 7.87 5.88
CA SER A 59 1.01 8.02 7.32
C SER A 59 -0.45 8.05 7.75
N ASN A 60 -0.73 7.59 8.96
CA ASN A 60 -2.04 7.75 9.59
C ASN A 60 -1.87 8.05 11.08
N LEU A 61 -2.15 9.29 11.46
CA LEU A 61 -1.97 9.77 12.83
C LEU A 61 -2.85 9.06 13.87
N PHE A 62 -3.92 8.38 13.46
CA PHE A 62 -4.89 7.72 14.35
C PHE A 62 -4.90 6.20 14.21
N GLY A 63 -4.05 5.64 13.35
CA GLY A 63 -3.93 4.20 13.13
C GLY A 63 -3.33 3.43 14.31
N ALA A 64 -3.44 2.10 14.27
CA ALA A 64 -2.68 1.23 15.15
C ALA A 64 -1.20 1.15 14.71
N SER A 65 -0.31 0.70 15.60
CA SER A 65 1.09 0.44 15.25
C SER A 65 1.22 -0.67 14.21
N GLY A 66 2.20 -0.54 13.30
CA GLY A 66 2.46 -1.50 12.23
C GLY A 66 2.03 -0.97 10.87
N TYR A 67 1.39 -1.80 10.05
CA TYR A 67 0.83 -1.35 8.77
C TYR A 67 -0.10 -0.14 8.94
N VAL A 68 -0.08 0.78 7.97
CA VAL A 68 -0.76 2.07 8.07
C VAL A 68 -2.23 1.94 7.68
N ALA A 69 -3.14 2.13 8.64
CA ALA A 69 -4.58 2.13 8.38
C ALA A 69 -4.97 3.07 7.23
N VAL A 70 -5.86 2.60 6.33
CA VAL A 70 -6.40 3.40 5.23
C VAL A 70 -7.82 3.90 5.55
N ASP A 71 -7.92 5.16 5.94
CA ASP A 71 -9.16 5.87 6.26
C ASP A 71 -9.04 7.37 5.89
N GLU A 72 -9.98 8.20 6.35
CA GLU A 72 -10.02 9.64 6.10
C GLU A 72 -8.82 10.43 6.65
N HIS A 73 -8.04 9.86 7.56
CA HIS A 73 -6.87 10.49 8.15
C HIS A 73 -5.56 10.05 7.49
N THR A 74 -5.62 9.11 6.56
CA THR A 74 -4.45 8.64 5.83
C THR A 74 -3.97 9.70 4.85
N GLN A 75 -2.69 10.01 4.92
CA GLN A 75 -1.99 10.85 3.97
C GLN A 75 -1.04 9.99 3.16
N VAL A 76 -1.05 10.15 1.85
CA VAL A 76 -0.10 9.51 0.93
C VAL A 76 0.51 10.61 0.07
N THR A 77 1.83 10.61 -0.06
CA THR A 77 2.54 11.53 -0.94
C THR A 77 3.48 10.71 -1.83
N VAL A 78 3.54 11.04 -3.12
CA VAL A 78 4.51 10.47 -4.08
C VAL A 78 5.14 11.60 -4.86
N GLY A 79 6.46 11.72 -4.83
CA GLY A 79 7.20 12.79 -5.50
C GLY A 79 6.78 14.20 -5.07
N GLY A 80 6.36 14.36 -3.80
CA GLY A 80 5.82 15.62 -3.28
C GLY A 80 4.36 15.91 -3.65
N VAL A 81 3.69 15.04 -4.42
CA VAL A 81 2.27 15.18 -4.77
C VAL A 81 1.43 14.37 -3.79
N ALA A 82 0.52 15.05 -3.09
CA ALA A 82 -0.43 14.39 -2.19
C ALA A 82 -1.49 13.64 -2.99
N ALA A 83 -1.68 12.37 -2.66
CA ALA A 83 -2.75 11.54 -3.20
C ALA A 83 -4.03 11.66 -2.38
N ARG A 84 -5.17 11.60 -3.05
CA ARG A 84 -6.49 11.46 -2.41
C ARG A 84 -6.93 10.01 -2.48
N LEU A 85 -7.27 9.44 -1.33
CA LEU A 85 -7.73 8.06 -1.21
C LEU A 85 -9.25 8.02 -1.03
N PHE A 86 -9.92 7.16 -1.78
CA PHE A 86 -11.34 6.91 -1.66
C PHE A 86 -11.57 5.41 -1.51
N ARG A 87 -12.35 5.05 -0.49
CA ARG A 87 -12.75 3.67 -0.25
C ARG A 87 -14.22 3.52 -0.58
N ASN A 88 -14.55 2.52 -1.39
CA ASN A 88 -15.94 2.13 -1.57
C ASN A 88 -16.42 1.31 -0.36
N ARG A 89 -16.82 2.01 0.72
CA ARG A 89 -17.31 1.40 1.96
C ARG A 89 -18.59 0.56 1.78
N ARG A 90 -19.28 0.70 0.64
CA ARG A 90 -20.55 0.02 0.33
C ARG A 90 -20.39 -1.12 -0.67
N ALA A 91 -19.18 -1.39 -1.14
CA ALA A 91 -18.89 -2.48 -2.05
C ALA A 91 -19.15 -3.84 -1.38
N LEU A 92 -20.26 -4.48 -1.77
CA LEU A 92 -20.62 -5.82 -1.31
C LEU A 92 -19.71 -6.89 -1.94
N ARG A 93 -19.28 -6.70 -3.20
CA ARG A 93 -18.38 -7.62 -3.92
C ARG A 93 -16.92 -7.23 -3.72
N MET A 94 -16.03 -8.22 -3.60
CA MET A 94 -14.60 -8.00 -3.32
C MET A 94 -13.86 -7.27 -4.44
N GLU A 95 -14.23 -7.55 -5.67
CA GLU A 95 -13.74 -6.90 -6.90
C GLU A 95 -14.02 -5.38 -6.91
N ASP A 96 -15.05 -4.92 -6.19
CA ASP A 96 -15.39 -3.49 -6.05
C ASP A 96 -14.74 -2.84 -4.81
N ARG A 97 -13.94 -3.57 -4.00
CA ARG A 97 -13.34 -3.09 -2.74
C ARG A 97 -11.97 -2.45 -2.88
N GLY A 98 -11.53 -2.15 -4.10
CA GLY A 98 -10.29 -1.43 -4.34
C GLY A 98 -10.25 -0.06 -3.65
N ILE A 99 -9.05 0.43 -3.37
CA ILE A 99 -8.84 1.83 -2.98
C ILE A 99 -8.69 2.64 -4.26
N SER A 100 -9.58 3.58 -4.50
CA SER A 100 -9.38 4.56 -5.58
C SER A 100 -8.38 5.61 -5.10
N ILE A 101 -7.40 5.92 -5.93
CA ILE A 101 -6.31 6.83 -5.61
C ILE A 101 -6.27 7.88 -6.71
N VAL A 102 -6.28 9.16 -6.35
CA VAL A 102 -6.05 10.26 -7.29
C VAL A 102 -4.72 10.90 -6.93
N LEU A 103 -3.74 10.84 -7.82
CA LEU A 103 -2.40 11.38 -7.65
C LEU A 103 -2.13 12.36 -8.80
N GLY A 104 -2.22 13.65 -8.52
CA GLY A 104 -2.15 14.67 -9.57
C GLY A 104 -3.31 14.52 -10.57
N ASP A 105 -2.98 14.32 -11.83
CA ASP A 105 -3.89 14.05 -12.95
C ASP A 105 -4.18 12.56 -13.17
N ARG A 106 -3.48 11.67 -12.44
CA ARG A 106 -3.60 10.23 -12.61
C ARG A 106 -4.62 9.63 -11.65
N HIS A 107 -5.43 8.72 -12.20
CA HIS A 107 -6.45 8.01 -11.46
C HIS A 107 -6.09 6.52 -11.40
N TYR A 108 -5.99 6.00 -10.19
CA TYR A 108 -5.65 4.61 -9.96
C TYR A 108 -6.71 3.89 -9.14
N THR A 109 -6.70 2.57 -9.26
CA THR A 109 -7.36 1.65 -8.33
C THR A 109 -6.32 0.67 -7.83
N TYR A 110 -6.16 0.62 -6.51
CA TYR A 110 -5.37 -0.40 -5.84
C TYR A 110 -6.27 -1.55 -5.40
N LEU A 111 -6.08 -2.70 -6.02
CA LEU A 111 -6.86 -3.91 -5.77
C LEU A 111 -6.13 -4.81 -4.78
N PHE A 112 -6.90 -5.44 -3.89
CA PHE A 112 -6.42 -6.46 -2.96
C PHE A 112 -7.45 -7.58 -2.84
N GLY A 113 -7.14 -8.74 -3.42
CA GLY A 113 -7.99 -9.94 -3.41
C GLY A 113 -7.59 -10.97 -2.34
N PRO A 114 -8.53 -11.84 -1.90
CA PRO A 114 -8.28 -12.86 -0.88
C PRO A 114 -7.31 -13.96 -1.31
N THR A 115 -7.04 -14.10 -2.62
CA THR A 115 -6.10 -15.06 -3.19
C THR A 115 -4.70 -14.47 -3.40
N GLY A 116 -4.39 -13.30 -2.83
CA GLY A 116 -3.10 -12.63 -3.01
C GLY A 116 -2.96 -11.86 -4.32
N HIS A 117 -4.04 -11.73 -5.10
CA HIS A 117 -4.09 -10.83 -6.25
C HIS A 117 -4.10 -9.38 -5.77
N GLU A 118 -2.92 -8.79 -5.75
CA GLU A 118 -2.70 -7.38 -5.42
C GLU A 118 -2.14 -6.67 -6.64
N GLU A 119 -2.82 -5.60 -7.06
CA GLU A 119 -2.56 -4.95 -8.34
C GLU A 119 -2.88 -3.46 -8.27
N LEU A 120 -1.95 -2.62 -8.71
CA LEU A 120 -2.19 -1.23 -9.01
C LEU A 120 -2.60 -1.11 -10.48
N ARG A 121 -3.76 -0.49 -10.71
CA ARG A 121 -4.30 -0.22 -12.05
C ARG A 121 -4.45 1.28 -12.24
N ASP A 122 -3.90 1.78 -13.32
CA ASP A 122 -4.21 3.10 -13.86
C ASP A 122 -5.54 3.03 -14.64
N SER A 123 -6.38 4.07 -14.55
CA SER A 123 -7.70 4.07 -15.20
C SER A 123 -7.63 4.08 -16.73
N GLU A 124 -6.56 4.63 -17.30
CA GLU A 124 -6.39 4.76 -18.74
C GLU A 124 -5.53 3.62 -19.30
N ARG A 125 -4.46 3.26 -18.59
CA ARG A 125 -3.48 2.25 -19.04
C ARG A 125 -3.81 0.84 -18.56
N GLY A 126 -4.68 0.68 -17.58
CA GLY A 126 -4.97 -0.60 -16.95
C GLY A 126 -3.89 -1.01 -15.93
N PRO A 127 -3.64 -2.32 -15.74
CA PRO A 127 -2.63 -2.80 -14.79
C PRO A 127 -1.23 -2.24 -15.06
N VAL A 128 -0.58 -1.70 -14.04
CA VAL A 128 0.79 -1.17 -14.12
C VAL A 128 1.76 -1.93 -13.23
N VAL A 129 1.34 -2.34 -12.04
CA VAL A 129 2.17 -3.12 -11.12
C VAL A 129 1.29 -4.14 -10.40
N ARG A 130 1.81 -5.36 -10.19
CA ARG A 130 1.13 -6.39 -9.41
C ARG A 130 2.10 -7.14 -8.51
N LYS A 131 1.57 -7.72 -7.45
CA LYS A 131 2.29 -8.71 -6.66
C LYS A 131 2.42 -10.00 -7.47
N GLY A 132 3.63 -10.54 -7.54
CA GLY A 132 3.95 -11.82 -8.16
C GLY A 132 3.89 -12.98 -7.17
N ASP A 133 4.18 -14.17 -7.67
CA ASP A 133 4.38 -15.35 -6.84
C ASP A 133 5.67 -15.17 -6.02
N THR A 134 5.56 -15.30 -4.70
CA THR A 134 6.69 -15.08 -3.78
C THR A 134 7.47 -16.39 -3.55
N PRO A 135 8.76 -16.47 -3.92
CA PRO A 135 9.61 -17.61 -3.62
C PRO A 135 9.91 -17.78 -2.12
N ALA A 136 10.39 -18.96 -1.71
CA ALA A 136 10.81 -19.19 -0.33
C ALA A 136 11.98 -18.27 0.07
N GLY A 137 11.86 -17.60 1.22
CA GLY A 137 12.87 -16.67 1.72
C GLY A 137 12.80 -15.25 1.14
N VAL A 138 11.82 -14.98 0.27
CA VAL A 138 11.45 -13.65 -0.21
C VAL A 138 10.19 -13.23 0.54
N GLU A 139 10.12 -11.95 0.95
CA GLU A 139 8.91 -11.45 1.62
C GLU A 139 7.85 -11.05 0.59
N MET A 140 8.29 -10.47 -0.52
CA MET A 140 7.39 -10.01 -1.58
C MET A 140 8.08 -9.96 -2.94
N THR A 141 7.42 -10.49 -3.96
CA THR A 141 7.83 -10.31 -5.36
C THR A 141 6.90 -9.30 -6.03
N MET A 142 7.48 -8.31 -6.70
CA MET A 142 6.76 -7.29 -7.46
C MET A 142 6.98 -7.50 -8.95
N VAL A 143 5.91 -7.35 -9.73
CA VAL A 143 5.92 -7.43 -11.19
C VAL A 143 5.48 -6.09 -11.76
N VAL A 144 6.40 -5.44 -12.45
CA VAL A 144 6.24 -4.14 -13.11
C VAL A 144 5.92 -4.40 -14.58
N LEU A 145 4.79 -3.86 -15.04
CA LEU A 145 4.30 -4.09 -16.40
C LEU A 145 4.91 -3.07 -17.39
N PRO A 146 4.93 -3.38 -18.70
CA PRO A 146 5.68 -2.60 -19.71
C PRO A 146 5.41 -1.09 -19.74
N ASP A 147 4.18 -0.69 -19.42
CA ASP A 147 3.70 0.71 -19.48
C ASP A 147 3.80 1.46 -18.15
N ALA A 148 4.38 0.81 -17.12
CA ALA A 148 4.57 1.41 -15.81
C ALA A 148 5.83 2.28 -15.75
N ASP A 149 5.72 3.42 -15.08
CA ASP A 149 6.82 4.33 -14.80
C ASP A 149 7.24 4.33 -13.32
N ALA A 150 8.20 5.19 -12.97
CA ALA A 150 8.73 5.31 -11.61
C ALA A 150 7.65 5.74 -10.60
N THR A 151 6.69 6.57 -11.00
CA THR A 151 5.59 7.01 -10.13
C THR A 151 4.62 5.87 -9.85
N ASP A 152 4.29 5.08 -10.87
CA ASP A 152 3.44 3.89 -10.71
C ASP A 152 4.08 2.88 -9.76
N LEU A 153 5.39 2.65 -9.91
CA LEU A 153 6.13 1.74 -9.06
C LEU A 153 6.23 2.26 -7.62
N ALA A 154 6.54 3.55 -7.44
CA ALA A 154 6.60 4.15 -6.12
C ALA A 154 5.26 4.08 -5.40
N LEU A 155 4.17 4.38 -6.12
CA LEU A 155 2.81 4.28 -5.58
C LEU A 155 2.46 2.83 -5.21
N ALA A 156 2.76 1.86 -6.06
CA ALA A 156 2.47 0.44 -5.79
C ALA A 156 3.26 -0.08 -4.57
N LEU A 157 4.51 0.33 -4.42
CA LEU A 157 5.38 -0.05 -3.31
C LEU A 157 4.95 0.60 -2.00
N ILE A 158 4.64 1.90 -1.98
CA ILE A 158 4.24 2.56 -0.74
C ILE A 158 2.91 2.03 -0.22
N MET A 159 2.00 1.65 -1.12
CA MET A 159 0.73 1.01 -0.76
C MET A 159 0.92 -0.38 -0.11
N GLN A 160 2.08 -1.02 -0.24
CA GLN A 160 2.37 -2.24 0.51
C GLN A 160 2.46 -1.99 2.01
N GLY A 161 2.82 -0.76 2.42
CA GLY A 161 2.83 -0.33 3.81
C GLY A 161 1.46 -0.06 4.41
N ALA A 162 0.40 -0.06 3.59
CA ALA A 162 -0.97 0.15 4.03
C ALA A 162 -1.55 -1.10 4.72
N ASP A 163 -2.35 -0.91 5.77
CA ASP A 163 -3.11 -1.96 6.44
C ASP A 163 -4.30 -2.36 5.57
N ARG A 164 -4.35 -3.66 5.31
CA ARG A 164 -5.24 -4.33 4.38
C ARG A 164 -6.43 -4.98 5.11
N VAL A 165 -6.41 -5.01 6.45
CA VAL A 165 -7.45 -5.66 7.27
C VAL A 165 -8.83 -5.10 6.95
N VAL A 166 -8.96 -3.79 6.73
CA VAL A 166 -10.25 -3.16 6.41
C VAL A 166 -10.73 -3.42 4.96
N LEU A 167 -9.90 -4.03 4.12
CA LEU A 167 -10.24 -4.47 2.76
C LEU A 167 -10.61 -5.96 2.71
N THR A 168 -10.30 -6.72 3.77
CA THR A 168 -10.71 -8.13 3.92
C THR A 168 -12.14 -8.28 4.45
N ILE A 169 -12.75 -9.44 4.23
CA ILE A 169 -14.13 -9.76 4.67
C ILE A 169 -14.33 -9.52 6.18
N GLY A 170 -13.31 -9.80 7.01
CA GLY A 170 -13.38 -9.61 8.47
C GLY A 170 -13.47 -8.14 8.91
N GLY A 171 -12.75 -7.25 8.24
CA GLY A 171 -12.75 -5.81 8.58
C GLY A 171 -14.07 -5.10 8.27
N ALA A 172 -14.79 -5.54 7.24
CA ALA A 172 -16.09 -4.99 6.88
C ALA A 172 -17.20 -5.37 7.86
N ILE A 173 -17.15 -6.57 8.45
CA ILE A 173 -18.12 -7.01 9.46
C ILE A 173 -17.93 -6.21 10.76
N VAL A 174 -16.69 -5.99 11.20
CA VAL A 174 -16.41 -5.19 12.41
C VAL A 174 -16.77 -3.70 12.20
N SER A 175 -16.47 -3.14 11.01
CA SER A 175 -16.86 -1.77 10.66
C SER A 175 -18.39 -1.59 10.57
N GLY A 176 -19.09 -2.55 9.96
CA GLY A 176 -20.55 -2.54 9.86
C GLY A 176 -21.25 -2.69 11.22
N VAL A 177 -20.74 -3.57 12.09
CA VAL A 177 -21.28 -3.78 13.45
C VAL A 177 -21.01 -2.57 14.35
N MET A 178 -19.82 -1.96 14.28
CA MET A 178 -19.53 -0.74 15.05
C MET A 178 -20.32 0.49 14.56
N SER A 179 -20.57 0.62 13.26
CA SER A 179 -21.44 1.67 12.73
C SER A 179 -22.91 1.52 13.19
N PHE A 180 -23.39 0.28 13.32
CA PHE A 180 -24.74 0.00 13.83
C PHE A 180 -24.86 0.26 15.34
N LEU A 181 -23.81 -0.04 16.10
CA LEU A 181 -23.76 0.21 17.54
C LEU A 181 -23.54 1.70 17.89
N ASN A 182 -22.83 2.47 17.06
CA ASN A 182 -22.70 3.92 17.26
C ASN A 182 -23.88 4.74 16.72
N SER A 183 -24.67 4.22 15.77
CA SER A 183 -25.90 4.90 15.31
C SER A 183 -27.11 4.70 16.24
N SER A 184 -27.03 3.88 17.28
CA SER A 184 -28.12 3.71 18.25
C SER A 184 -28.03 4.64 19.47
N LYS A 185 -26.94 5.40 19.64
CA LYS A 185 -26.84 6.49 20.63
C LYS A 185 -27.14 7.83 19.98
N GLY A 186 -28.39 8.01 19.57
CA GLY A 186 -28.83 9.27 19.01
C GLY A 186 -30.28 9.23 18.58
N LYS A 187 -31.20 9.17 19.55
CA LYS A 187 -32.53 9.77 19.48
C LYS A 187 -33.29 9.62 20.81
N TRP A 188 -33.51 10.80 21.42
CA TRP A 188 -34.36 11.17 22.57
C TRP A 188 -33.95 10.70 23.96
#